data_AF-A0A143B9Y2-F1
#
_entry.id   AF-A0A143B9Y2-F1
#
_cell.length_a   1.000
_cell.length_b   1.000
_cell.length_c   1.000
_cell.angle_alpha   90.00
_cell.angle_beta   90.00
_cell.angle_gamma   90.00
#
_symmetry.space_group_name_H-M   'P 1'
#
loop_
_entity.id
_entity.type
_entity.pdbx_description
1 polymer ?
#
loop_
_entity_poly.entity_id
_entity_poly.type
_entity_poly.pdbx_seq_one_letter_code
_entity_poly.pdbx_strand_id
1 'polypeptide(L)'
;MTRFLLSCLLIFLLAACAQPPAPAATAIVEPQRELFFQGLDELLATGTSPALQRLVQENGASPWKGPAQSLLDWQAAAAAELQRKTAEQQQKIKQCIDSNEKLVRENETLNRDLQELKRIMVEMEKRAL
;
A
#
# COMPACT_ATOMS: atom_id res chain seq x y z
N MET A 1 -34.69 21.47 70.56
CA MET A 1 -34.82 21.41 69.09
C MET A 1 -33.58 21.91 68.31
N THR A 2 -32.46 22.23 68.96
CA THR A 2 -31.23 22.74 68.30
C THR A 2 -30.26 21.65 67.81
N ARG A 3 -30.37 20.41 68.34
CA ARG A 3 -29.50 19.28 67.94
C ARG A 3 -29.89 18.64 66.61
N PHE A 4 -31.15 18.77 66.18
CA PHE A 4 -31.62 18.25 64.89
C PHE A 4 -31.14 19.10 63.70
N LEU A 5 -31.09 20.43 63.88
CA LEU A 5 -30.60 21.37 62.86
C LEU A 5 -29.10 21.22 62.59
N LEU A 6 -28.31 20.93 63.63
CA LEU A 6 -26.87 20.66 63.50
C LEU A 6 -26.57 19.37 62.72
N SER A 7 -27.42 18.35 62.85
CA SER A 7 -27.27 17.10 62.12
C SER A 7 -27.60 17.25 60.63
N CYS A 8 -28.62 18.04 60.27
CA CYS A 8 -28.94 18.33 58.87
C CYS A 8 -27.86 19.15 58.15
N LEU A 9 -27.20 20.08 58.86
CA LEU A 9 -26.14 20.90 58.27
C LEU A 9 -24.88 20.07 57.94
N LEU A 10 -24.59 19.05 58.75
CA LEU A 10 -23.43 18.17 58.59
C LEU A 10 -23.59 17.20 57.40
N ILE A 11 -24.82 16.76 57.12
CA ILE A 11 -25.14 15.92 55.95
C ILE A 11 -25.02 16.72 54.65
N PHE A 12 -25.44 17.99 54.64
CA PHE A 12 -25.28 18.86 53.48
C PHE A 12 -23.82 19.21 53.17
N LEU A 13 -22.97 19.35 54.19
CA LEU A 13 -21.53 19.58 54.02
C LEU A 13 -20.78 18.33 53.51
N LEU A 14 -21.22 17.13 53.86
CA LEU A 14 -20.64 15.87 53.35
C LEU A 14 -21.04 15.56 51.90
N ALA A 15 -22.22 16.01 51.46
CA ALA A 15 -22.68 15.83 50.08
C ALA A 15 -21.98 16.76 49.07
N ALA A 16 -21.41 17.89 49.53
CA ALA A 16 -20.69 18.83 48.66
C ALA A 16 -19.25 18.39 48.32
N CYS A 17 -18.69 17.41 49.03
CA CYS A 17 -17.34 16.88 48.77
C CYS A 17 -17.32 15.61 47.90
N ALA A 18 -18.48 15.09 47.51
CA ALA A 18 -18.60 13.94 46.63
C ALA A 18 -18.85 14.37 45.18
N GLN A 19 -18.00 15.27 44.65
CA GLN A 19 -17.97 15.52 43.22
C GLN A 19 -17.12 14.40 42.60
N PRO A 20 -17.71 13.42 41.88
CA PRO A 20 -16.89 12.46 41.14
C PRO A 20 -16.02 13.28 40.17
N PRO A 21 -14.71 13.00 40.08
CA PRO A 21 -13.89 13.63 39.06
C PRO A 21 -14.55 13.32 37.71
N ALA A 22 -14.90 14.37 36.96
CA ALA A 22 -15.41 14.24 35.61
C ALA A 22 -14.43 13.32 34.82
N PRO A 23 -14.93 12.32 34.07
CA PRO A 23 -14.05 11.41 33.35
C PRO A 23 -13.32 12.17 32.24
N ALA A 24 -12.12 12.67 32.53
CA ALA A 24 -11.20 13.26 31.55
C ALA A 24 -10.66 12.22 30.54
N ALA A 25 -11.11 10.96 30.61
CA ALA A 25 -10.56 9.85 29.84
C ALA A 25 -11.21 9.64 28.45
N THR A 26 -12.32 10.31 28.13
CA THR A 26 -13.01 10.12 26.82
C THR A 26 -12.57 11.11 25.74
N ALA A 27 -12.01 12.27 26.11
CA ALA A 27 -11.65 13.32 25.14
C ALA A 27 -10.41 13.00 24.28
N ILE A 28 -9.54 12.08 24.72
CA ILE A 28 -8.28 11.76 24.02
C ILE A 28 -8.50 10.71 22.90
N VAL A 29 -9.59 9.94 22.95
CA VAL A 29 -9.86 8.84 22.01
C VAL A 29 -10.38 9.34 20.66
N GLU A 30 -11.17 10.42 20.66
CA GLU A 30 -11.88 10.88 19.46
C GLU A 30 -10.96 11.54 18.41
N PRO A 31 -9.99 12.40 18.78
CA PRO A 31 -9.05 12.97 17.81
C PRO A 31 -8.17 11.93 17.11
N GLN A 32 -7.81 10.86 17.83
CA GLN A 32 -6.99 9.77 17.29
C GLN A 32 -7.77 8.88 16.33
N ARG A 33 -9.08 8.70 16.59
CA ARG A 33 -10.01 8.01 15.72
C ARG A 33 -10.19 8.77 14.41
N GLU A 34 -10.40 10.08 14.47
CA GLU A 34 -10.50 10.92 13.26
C GLU A 34 -9.22 10.84 12.42
N LEU A 35 -8.05 10.91 13.07
CA LEU A 35 -6.75 10.79 12.39
C LEU A 35 -6.59 9.43 11.69
N PHE A 36 -7.10 8.35 12.30
CA PHE A 36 -7.09 7.01 11.69
C PHE A 36 -7.97 6.95 10.43
N PHE A 37 -9.20 7.45 10.50
CA PHE A 37 -10.11 7.45 9.33
C PHE A 37 -9.64 8.38 8.22
N GLN A 38 -9.14 9.57 8.57
CA GLN A 38 -8.47 10.45 7.61
C GLN A 38 -7.33 9.70 6.91
N GLY A 39 -6.55 8.95 7.67
CA GLY A 39 -5.44 8.19 7.13
C GLY A 39 -5.86 7.04 6.22
N LEU A 40 -6.99 6.40 6.50
CA LEU A 40 -7.60 5.44 5.58
C LEU A 40 -8.02 6.11 4.26
N ASP A 41 -8.69 7.26 4.32
CA ASP A 41 -9.12 7.99 3.13
C ASP A 41 -7.91 8.42 2.27
N GLU A 42 -6.85 8.92 2.90
CA GLU A 42 -5.59 9.26 2.23
C GLU A 42 -4.95 8.06 1.53
N LEU A 43 -4.93 6.91 2.21
CA LEU A 43 -4.35 5.68 1.69
C LEU A 43 -5.15 5.12 0.51
N LEU A 44 -6.48 5.23 0.55
CA LEU A 44 -7.35 4.85 -0.55
C LEU A 44 -7.22 5.80 -1.76
N ALA A 45 -7.10 7.10 -1.51
CA ALA A 45 -7.03 8.10 -2.55
C ALA A 45 -5.66 8.18 -3.25
N THR A 46 -4.57 8.07 -2.47
CA THR A 46 -3.21 8.36 -2.96
C THR A 46 -2.25 7.19 -2.83
N GLY A 47 -2.65 6.11 -2.15
CA GLY A 47 -1.76 5.00 -1.83
C GLY A 47 -0.73 5.33 -0.75
N THR A 48 -0.82 6.47 -0.07
CA THR A 48 0.05 6.88 1.05
C THR A 48 -0.77 7.59 2.13
N SER A 49 -0.33 7.56 3.39
CA SER A 49 -0.99 8.34 4.45
C SER A 49 -0.01 8.95 5.45
N PRO A 50 0.20 10.28 5.37
CA PRO A 50 0.85 11.05 6.43
C PRO A 50 0.08 11.03 7.76
N ALA A 51 -1.26 10.91 7.75
CA ALA A 51 -2.06 10.86 8.97
C ALA A 51 -1.85 9.55 9.76
N LEU A 52 -1.79 8.38 9.10
CA LEU A 52 -1.44 7.12 9.77
C LEU A 52 0.00 7.14 10.31
N GLN A 53 0.94 7.73 9.57
CA GLN A 53 2.32 7.88 10.04
C GLN A 53 2.39 8.74 11.30
N ARG A 54 1.69 9.88 11.33
CA ARG A 54 1.56 10.71 12.54
C ARG A 54 0.90 9.96 13.69
N LEU A 55 -0.17 9.20 13.43
CA LEU A 55 -0.84 8.40 14.46
C LEU A 55 0.11 7.42 15.13
N VAL A 56 0.96 6.76 14.35
CA VAL A 56 1.94 5.79 14.84
C VAL A 56 3.06 6.46 15.64
N GLN A 57 3.58 7.58 15.14
CA GLN A 57 4.75 8.27 15.72
C GLN A 57 4.40 9.04 16.99
N GLU A 58 3.27 9.75 17.01
CA GLU A 58 2.93 10.72 18.05
C GLU A 58 2.04 10.13 19.15
N ASN A 59 1.29 9.06 18.87
CA ASN A 59 0.26 8.54 19.79
C ASN A 59 0.54 7.10 20.24
N GLY A 60 1.62 6.91 21.01
CA GLY A 60 2.09 5.60 21.48
C GLY A 60 1.07 4.75 22.27
N ALA A 61 0.12 5.38 22.96
CA ALA A 61 -0.91 4.73 23.77
C ALA A 61 -2.28 4.61 23.07
N SER A 62 -2.39 5.02 21.80
CA SER A 62 -3.66 4.96 21.08
C SER A 62 -4.05 3.52 20.75
N PRO A 63 -5.33 3.11 20.93
CA PRO A 63 -5.80 1.82 20.44
C PRO A 63 -5.71 1.70 18.91
N TRP A 64 -5.64 2.83 18.19
CA TRP A 64 -5.56 2.87 16.73
C TRP A 64 -4.15 2.73 16.18
N LYS A 65 -3.13 2.79 17.03
CA LYS A 65 -1.72 2.67 16.62
C LYS A 65 -1.42 1.32 15.96
N GLY A 66 -1.87 0.22 16.57
CA GLY A 66 -1.64 -1.13 16.05
C GLY A 66 -2.24 -1.30 14.65
N PRO A 67 -3.54 -1.03 14.46
CA PRO A 67 -4.19 -1.04 13.14
C PRO A 67 -3.50 -0.13 12.12
N ALA A 68 -3.13 1.09 12.50
CA ALA A 68 -2.43 2.02 11.60
C ALA A 68 -1.06 1.49 11.15
N GLN A 69 -0.28 0.93 12.08
CA GLN A 69 1.00 0.30 11.75
C GLN A 69 0.80 -0.87 10.78
N SER A 70 -0.18 -1.75 11.04
CA SER A 70 -0.46 -2.88 10.15
C SER A 70 -0.84 -2.45 8.74
N LEU A 71 -1.58 -1.34 8.60
CA LEU A 71 -1.93 -0.78 7.29
C LEU A 71 -0.71 -0.23 6.56
N LEU A 72 0.18 0.49 7.26
CA LEU A 72 1.42 1.00 6.70
C LEU A 72 2.37 -0.13 6.28
N ASP A 73 2.48 -1.18 7.08
CA ASP A 73 3.29 -2.36 6.77
C ASP A 73 2.74 -3.10 5.54
N TRP A 74 1.41 -3.27 5.48
CA TRP A 74 0.76 -3.88 4.32
C TRP A 74 0.96 -3.05 3.05
N GLN A 75 0.83 -1.73 3.13
CA GLN A 75 1.07 -0.81 2.04
C GLN A 75 2.51 -0.92 1.53
N ALA A 76 3.49 -0.94 2.43
CA ALA A 76 4.91 -1.08 2.08
C ALA A 76 5.19 -2.43 1.40
N ALA A 77 4.64 -3.52 1.93
CA ALA A 77 4.77 -4.86 1.34
C ALA A 77 4.13 -4.94 -0.05
N ALA A 78 2.94 -4.36 -0.23
CA ALA A 78 2.25 -4.31 -1.51
C ALA A 78 3.05 -3.49 -2.55
N ALA A 79 3.62 -2.36 -2.15
CA ALA A 79 4.46 -1.53 -3.01
C ALA A 79 5.73 -2.28 -3.46
N ALA A 80 6.40 -2.97 -2.54
CA ALA A 80 7.59 -3.77 -2.84
C ALA A 80 7.27 -4.92 -3.82
N GLU A 81 6.16 -5.62 -3.61
CA GLU A 81 5.73 -6.70 -4.48
C GLU A 81 5.33 -6.19 -5.88
N LEU A 82 4.67 -5.04 -5.97
CA LEU A 82 4.34 -4.41 -7.24
C LEU A 82 5.60 -4.00 -8.00
N GLN A 83 6.58 -3.42 -7.31
CA GLN A 83 7.87 -3.06 -7.91
C GLN A 83 8.62 -4.30 -8.44
N ARG A 84 8.64 -5.39 -7.67
CA ARG A 84 9.24 -6.66 -8.09
C ARG A 84 8.58 -7.20 -9.36
N LYS A 85 7.24 -7.27 -9.38
CA LYS A 85 6.49 -7.74 -10.56
C LYS A 85 6.71 -6.86 -11.78
N THR A 86 6.78 -5.55 -11.58
CA THR A 86 7.05 -4.59 -12.67
C THR A 86 8.43 -4.83 -13.28
N ALA A 87 9.46 -5.03 -12.44
CA ALA A 87 10.81 -5.35 -12.90
C ALA A 87 10.85 -6.69 -13.66
N GLU A 88 10.18 -7.72 -13.16
CA GLU A 88 10.07 -9.02 -13.84
C GLU A 88 9.37 -8.90 -15.20
N GLN A 89 8.30 -8.11 -15.29
CA GLN A 89 7.60 -7.88 -16.55
C GLN A 89 8.47 -7.12 -17.55
N GLN A 90 9.20 -6.09 -17.11
CA GLN A 90 10.15 -5.38 -17.96
C GLN A 90 11.24 -6.31 -18.50
N GLN A 91 11.76 -7.22 -17.66
CA GLN A 91 12.73 -8.21 -18.10
C GLN A 91 12.14 -9.16 -19.15
N LYS A 92 10.91 -9.63 -18.96
CA LYS A 92 10.22 -10.50 -19.94
C LYS A 92 9.97 -9.78 -21.27
N ILE A 93 9.59 -8.51 -21.24
CA ILE A 93 9.42 -7.70 -22.45
C ILE A 93 10.75 -7.61 -23.20
N LYS A 94 11.85 -7.31 -22.51
CA LYS A 94 13.18 -7.27 -23.12
C LYS A 94 13.55 -8.60 -23.77
N GLN A 95 13.38 -9.71 -23.06
CA GLN A 95 13.65 -11.05 -23.61
C GLN A 95 12.79 -11.37 -24.84
N CYS A 96 11.53 -10.92 -24.85
CA CYS A 96 10.63 -11.09 -25.99
C CYS A 96 11.13 -10.29 -27.20
N ILE A 97 11.55 -9.04 -27.00
CA ILE A 97 12.14 -8.20 -28.05
C ILE A 97 13.39 -8.86 -28.62
N ASP A 98 14.34 -9.24 -27.76
CA ASP A 98 15.61 -9.85 -28.18
C ASP A 98 15.37 -11.16 -28.97
N SER A 99 14.42 -11.98 -28.51
CA SER A 99 14.02 -13.22 -29.20
C SER A 99 13.38 -12.94 -30.55
N ASN A 100 12.49 -11.95 -30.63
CA ASN A 100 11.84 -11.56 -31.88
C ASN A 100 12.85 -11.03 -32.91
N GLU A 101 13.80 -10.19 -32.49
CA GLU A 101 14.87 -9.72 -33.36
C GLU A 101 15.72 -10.88 -33.91
N LYS A 102 16.03 -11.87 -33.07
CA LYS A 102 16.75 -13.07 -33.49
C LYS A 102 15.97 -13.82 -34.56
N LEU A 103 14.68 -14.06 -34.34
CA LEU A 103 13.81 -14.75 -35.29
C LEU A 103 13.69 -13.99 -36.62
N VAL A 104 13.62 -12.66 -36.60
CA VAL A 104 13.63 -11.83 -37.81
C VAL A 104 14.92 -12.05 -38.62
N ARG A 105 16.08 -12.01 -37.96
CA ARG A 105 17.38 -12.24 -38.64
C ARG A 105 17.50 -13.66 -39.22
N GLU A 106 17.00 -14.66 -38.49
CA GLU A 106 16.96 -16.05 -38.98
C GLU A 106 16.05 -16.16 -40.20
N ASN A 107 14.88 -15.52 -40.18
CA ASN A 107 13.94 -15.53 -41.30
C ASN A 107 14.53 -14.85 -42.54
N GLU A 108 15.19 -13.70 -42.37
CA GLU A 108 15.91 -13.00 -43.43
C GLU A 108 17.02 -13.87 -44.04
N THR A 109 17.76 -14.60 -43.21
CA THR A 109 18.83 -15.50 -43.66
C THR A 109 18.26 -16.66 -44.45
N LEU A 110 17.26 -17.37 -43.91
CA LEU A 110 16.59 -18.46 -44.62
C LEU A 110 15.97 -18.02 -45.95
N ASN A 111 15.42 -16.81 -45.99
CA ASN A 111 14.87 -16.26 -47.23
C ASN A 111 15.97 -16.00 -48.27
N ARG A 112 17.15 -15.50 -47.86
CA ARG A 112 18.31 -15.36 -48.76
C ARG A 112 18.76 -16.71 -49.30
N ASP A 113 18.93 -17.70 -48.43
CA ASP A 113 19.37 -19.06 -48.81
C ASP A 113 18.38 -19.70 -49.80
N LEU A 114 17.07 -19.51 -49.57
CA LEU A 114 16.03 -19.98 -50.48
C LEU A 114 16.12 -19.33 -51.86
N GLN A 115 16.39 -18.02 -51.93
CA GLN A 115 16.58 -17.32 -53.21
C GLN A 115 17.85 -17.78 -53.93
N GLU A 116 18.93 -18.05 -53.19
CA GLU A 116 20.17 -18.58 -53.76
C GLU A 116 19.97 -19.99 -54.33
N LEU A 117 19.30 -20.89 -53.58
CA LEU A 117 18.96 -22.22 -54.05
C LEU A 117 18.11 -22.17 -55.33
N LYS A 118 17.11 -21.28 -55.38
CA LYS A 118 16.31 -21.06 -56.59
C LYS A 118 17.17 -20.64 -57.78
N ARG A 119 18.11 -19.71 -57.57
CA ARG A 119 19.04 -19.27 -58.63
C ARG A 119 19.88 -20.45 -59.13
N ILE A 120 20.48 -21.21 -58.22
CA ILE A 120 21.32 -22.37 -58.56
C ILE A 120 20.51 -23.41 -59.35
N MET A 121 19.28 -23.71 -58.94
CA MET A 121 18.41 -24.63 -59.67
C MET A 121 18.15 -24.20 -61.11
N VAL A 122 17.84 -22.91 -61.32
CA VAL A 122 17.64 -22.36 -62.68
C VAL A 122 18.93 -22.45 -63.51
N GLU A 123 20.09 -22.19 -62.91
CA GLU A 123 21.38 -22.33 -63.60
C GLU A 123 21.69 -23.78 -63.97
N MET A 124 21.35 -24.74 -63.11
CA MET A 124 21.51 -26.17 -63.40
C MET A 124 20.59 -26.64 -64.52
N GLU A 125 19.33 -26.22 -64.50
CA GLU A 125 18.36 -26.55 -65.55
C GLU A 125 18.81 -26.00 -66.92
N LYS A 126 19.31 -24.77 -66.97
CA LYS A 126 19.87 -24.17 -68.19
C LYS A 126 21.08 -24.90 -68.77
N ARG A 127 21.87 -25.60 -67.93
CA ARG A 127 23.03 -26.38 -68.38
C ARG A 127 22.66 -27.79 -68.85
N ALA A 128 21.47 -28.27 -68.48
CA ALA A 128 20.99 -29.60 -68.83
C ALA A 128 20.22 -29.65 -70.17
N LEU A 129 19.81 -28.48 -70.69
CA LEU A 129 19.19 -28.28 -72.00
C LEU A 129 20.22 -27.89 -73.05
#